data_AF-A0A2T2TK46-F1
#
_entry.id   AF-A0A2T2TK46-F1
#
_cell.length_a   1.000
_cell.length_b   1.000
_cell.length_c   1.000
_cell.angle_alpha   90.00
_cell.angle_beta   90.00
_cell.angle_gamma   90.00
#
_symmetry.space_group_name_H-M   'P 1'
#
loop_
_entity.id
_entity.type
_entity.pdbx_description
1 polymer ?
#
loop_
_entity_poly.entity_id
_entity_poly.type
_entity_poly.pdbx_seq_one_letter_code
_entity_poly.pdbx_strand_id
1 'polypeptide(L)'
;MTSLLSSVVAWFRRRRTRQITPAHARRRAARGAAYLDDADPGWHRRLDTGALALEDGESCILGQLHGRFRAGLGRARLFNVGSAPRASLSPVAYGFHCVRTGDADAERRDYDLLNEAWHDEVHRRRQQDRRQQRRRRRDERQAVAKDRQTPATGRPSFQPKR
;
A
#
# COMPACT_ATOMS: atom_id res chain seq x y z
N MET A 1 5.31 4.26 47.20
CA MET A 1 4.86 3.02 46.53
C MET A 1 4.87 3.20 45.00
N THR A 2 6.05 3.34 44.38
CA THR A 2 6.23 3.69 42.94
C THR A 2 7.02 2.65 42.13
N SER A 3 7.38 1.51 42.74
CA SER A 3 8.36 0.57 42.18
C SER A 3 7.78 -0.47 41.20
N LEU A 4 6.56 -0.97 41.43
CA LEU A 4 5.99 -2.04 40.60
C LEU A 4 5.46 -1.56 39.24
N LEU A 5 4.82 -0.38 39.18
CA LEU A 5 4.33 0.20 37.93
C LEU A 5 5.48 0.60 36.99
N SER A 6 6.59 1.10 37.54
CA SER A 6 7.79 1.49 36.79
C SER A 6 8.46 0.29 36.09
N SER A 7 8.56 -0.84 36.78
CA SER A 7 9.14 -2.07 36.24
C SER A 7 8.28 -2.70 35.13
N VAL A 8 6.96 -2.66 35.28
CA VAL A 8 6.02 -3.14 34.25
C VAL A 8 6.07 -2.24 33.01
N VAL A 9 6.09 -0.91 33.19
CA VAL A 9 6.24 0.04 32.08
C VAL A 9 7.59 -0.13 31.37
N ALA A 10 8.69 -0.27 32.10
CA ALA A 10 10.01 -0.51 31.53
C ALA A 10 10.08 -1.84 30.75
N TRP A 11 9.44 -2.90 31.26
CA TRP A 11 9.33 -4.18 30.57
C TRP A 11 8.52 -4.08 29.27
N PHE A 12 7.36 -3.40 29.30
CA PHE A 12 6.56 -3.14 28.09
C PHE A 12 7.32 -2.28 27.06
N ARG A 13 8.08 -1.27 27.51
CA ARG A 13 8.96 -0.46 26.63
C ARG A 13 10.03 -1.32 25.96
N ARG A 14 10.75 -2.14 26.73
CA ARG A 14 11.77 -3.09 26.21
C ARG A 14 11.20 -4.09 25.22
N ARG A 15 9.97 -4.57 25.45
CA ARG A 15 9.31 -5.51 24.54
C ARG A 15 8.90 -4.85 23.22
N ARG A 16 8.47 -3.58 23.25
CA ARG A 16 8.10 -2.82 22.04
C ARG A 16 9.31 -2.41 21.22
N THR A 17 10.41 -1.99 21.86
CA THR A 17 11.65 -1.67 21.12
C THR A 17 12.24 -2.89 20.42
N ARG A 18 12.10 -4.10 20.99
CA ARG A 18 12.47 -5.36 20.33
C ARG A 18 11.66 -5.68 19.06
N GLN A 19 10.52 -5.03 18.85
CA GLN A 19 9.72 -5.22 17.63
C GLN A 19 10.17 -4.32 16.48
N ILE A 20 11.02 -3.31 16.75
CA ILE A 20 11.56 -2.39 15.74
C ILE A 20 12.65 -3.11 14.98
N THR A 21 12.23 -3.74 13.88
CA THR A 21 13.10 -4.55 13.02
C THR A 21 12.67 -4.35 11.57
N PRO A 22 13.60 -4.48 10.60
CA PRO A 22 13.26 -4.35 9.18
C PRO A 22 12.14 -5.31 8.76
N ALA A 23 12.19 -6.56 9.21
CA ALA A 23 11.17 -7.57 8.88
C ALA A 23 9.78 -7.20 9.43
N HIS A 24 9.72 -6.60 10.62
CA HIS A 24 8.45 -6.14 11.18
C HIS A 24 7.89 -4.95 10.41
N ALA A 25 8.73 -3.96 10.08
CA ALA A 25 8.34 -2.81 9.27
C ALA A 25 7.81 -3.24 7.90
N ARG A 26 8.54 -4.11 7.17
CA ARG A 26 8.08 -4.69 5.89
C ARG A 26 6.71 -5.35 6.00
N ARG A 27 6.49 -6.17 7.03
CA ARG A 27 5.19 -6.82 7.25
C ARG A 27 4.06 -5.83 7.47
N ARG A 28 4.30 -4.75 8.22
CA ARG A 28 3.31 -3.72 8.50
C ARG A 28 3.02 -2.89 7.25
N ALA A 29 4.04 -2.44 6.54
CA ALA A 29 3.90 -1.73 5.26
C ALA A 29 3.16 -2.58 4.22
N ALA A 30 3.48 -3.87 4.08
CA ALA A 30 2.77 -4.77 3.17
C ALA A 30 1.27 -4.88 3.48
N ARG A 31 0.90 -4.92 4.77
CA ARG A 31 -0.51 -4.90 5.20
C ARG A 31 -1.19 -3.57 4.89
N GLY A 32 -0.53 -2.45 5.16
CA GLY A 32 -1.03 -1.12 4.78
C GLY A 32 -1.24 -1.00 3.28
N ALA A 33 -0.30 -1.48 2.51
CA ALA A 33 -0.34 -1.43 1.06
C ALA A 33 -1.43 -2.33 0.48
N ALA A 34 -1.63 -3.55 1.03
CA ALA A 34 -2.75 -4.41 0.66
C ALA A 34 -4.10 -3.77 1.01
N TYR A 35 -4.20 -3.09 2.15
CA TYR A 35 -5.39 -2.33 2.50
C TYR A 35 -5.69 -1.23 1.48
N LEU A 36 -4.67 -0.49 1.04
CA LEU A 36 -4.85 0.55 0.02
C LEU A 36 -5.17 0.00 -1.37
N ASP A 37 -4.70 -1.21 -1.71
CA ASP A 37 -5.07 -1.87 -2.97
C ASP A 37 -6.59 -2.06 -3.08
N ASP A 38 -7.24 -2.39 -1.95
CA ASP A 38 -8.70 -2.54 -1.88
C ASP A 38 -9.42 -1.20 -1.69
N ALA A 39 -8.92 -0.35 -0.81
CA ALA A 39 -9.60 0.89 -0.40
C ALA A 39 -9.44 2.03 -1.41
N ASP A 40 -8.33 2.07 -2.15
CA ASP A 40 -8.01 3.16 -3.07
C ASP A 40 -7.16 2.67 -4.27
N PRO A 41 -7.78 1.95 -5.23
CA PRO A 41 -7.06 1.33 -6.33
C PRO A 41 -6.22 2.32 -7.15
N GLY A 42 -4.95 1.98 -7.37
CA GLY A 42 -4.01 2.83 -8.11
C GLY A 42 -3.29 3.89 -7.26
N TRP A 43 -3.47 3.88 -5.93
CA TRP A 43 -2.79 4.77 -4.99
C TRP A 43 -1.29 4.93 -5.25
N HIS A 44 -0.58 3.83 -5.56
CA HIS A 44 0.87 3.80 -5.77
C HIS A 44 1.32 4.64 -6.97
N ARG A 45 0.43 4.98 -7.91
CA ARG A 45 0.74 5.85 -9.04
C ARG A 45 0.69 7.34 -8.68
N ARG A 46 -0.07 7.69 -7.64
CA ARG A 46 -0.32 9.08 -7.23
C ARG A 46 0.66 9.57 -6.15
N LEU A 47 1.35 8.66 -5.46
CA LEU A 47 2.35 9.04 -4.48
C LEU A 47 3.61 9.63 -5.12
N ASP A 48 4.11 10.71 -4.55
CA ASP A 48 5.47 11.15 -4.79
C ASP A 48 6.40 10.46 -3.79
N THR A 49 7.18 9.50 -4.32
CA THR A 49 8.15 8.77 -3.51
C THR A 49 9.33 9.67 -3.11
N GLY A 50 9.69 10.69 -3.88
CA GLY A 50 10.81 11.57 -3.53
C GLY A 50 10.55 12.41 -2.28
N ALA A 51 9.28 12.70 -2.01
CA ALA A 51 8.82 13.46 -0.85
C ALA A 51 8.23 12.58 0.27
N LEU A 52 8.35 11.24 0.19
CA LEU A 52 7.67 10.36 1.15
C LEU A 52 8.37 10.36 2.52
N ALA A 53 7.70 10.88 3.54
CA ALA A 53 8.16 10.85 4.93
C ALA A 53 6.99 10.52 5.87
N LEU A 54 7.01 9.36 6.53
CA LEU A 54 5.91 8.91 7.38
C LEU A 54 5.77 9.65 8.71
N GLU A 55 6.84 10.30 9.17
CA GLU A 55 6.81 11.15 10.36
C GLU A 55 6.12 12.51 10.10
N ASP A 56 5.98 12.90 8.83
CA ASP A 56 5.36 14.14 8.40
C ASP A 56 3.87 13.92 8.05
N GLY A 57 2.98 14.65 8.69
CA GLY A 57 1.52 14.53 8.50
C GLY A 57 0.99 14.88 7.11
N GLU A 58 1.74 15.63 6.30
CA GLU A 58 1.35 16.00 4.93
C GLU A 58 2.13 15.20 3.89
N SER A 59 3.41 14.91 4.16
CA SER A 59 4.29 14.15 3.29
C SER A 59 4.18 12.62 3.46
N CYS A 60 3.45 12.13 4.47
CA CYS A 60 3.13 10.71 4.63
C CYS A 60 2.10 10.22 3.60
N ILE A 61 1.93 8.91 3.51
CA ILE A 61 1.06 8.25 2.52
C ILE A 61 -0.38 8.78 2.55
N LEU A 62 -0.98 8.84 3.75
CA LEU A 62 -2.34 9.34 3.89
C LEU A 62 -2.43 10.85 3.66
N GLY A 63 -1.36 11.59 3.97
CA GLY A 63 -1.22 13.02 3.68
C GLY A 63 -1.21 13.28 2.18
N GLN A 64 -0.34 12.62 1.42
CA GLN A 64 -0.25 12.77 -0.03
C GLN A 64 -1.52 12.31 -0.76
N LEU A 65 -2.16 11.22 -0.31
CA LEU A 65 -3.37 10.71 -0.98
C LEU A 65 -4.63 11.52 -0.68
N HIS A 66 -4.73 12.15 0.49
CA HIS A 66 -5.97 12.74 0.96
C HIS A 66 -5.84 14.20 1.46
N GLY A 67 -4.69 14.82 1.23
CA GLY A 67 -4.37 16.22 1.55
C GLY A 67 -3.86 16.47 2.98
N ARG A 68 -4.32 15.69 3.98
CA ARG A 68 -3.84 15.78 5.38
C ARG A 68 -4.03 14.44 6.09
N PHE A 69 -3.08 14.01 6.94
CA PHE A 69 -3.16 12.75 7.70
C PHE A 69 -4.52 12.52 8.39
N ARG A 70 -5.07 13.54 9.07
CA ARG A 70 -6.38 13.43 9.74
C ARG A 70 -7.56 13.27 8.78
N ALA A 71 -7.52 13.93 7.61
CA ALA A 71 -8.54 13.76 6.58
C ALA A 71 -8.42 12.37 5.91
N GLY A 72 -7.19 11.89 5.73
CA GLY A 72 -6.91 10.54 5.25
C GLY A 72 -7.35 9.44 6.21
N LEU A 73 -7.16 9.62 7.53
CA LEU A 73 -7.69 8.71 8.55
C LEU A 73 -9.23 8.63 8.50
N GLY A 74 -9.92 9.76 8.33
CA GLY A 74 -11.38 9.79 8.19
C GLY A 74 -11.88 9.11 6.91
N ARG A 75 -11.25 9.39 5.76
CA ARG A 75 -11.61 8.77 4.47
C ARG A 75 -11.28 7.29 4.39
N ALA A 76 -10.16 6.88 4.98
CA ALA A 76 -9.79 5.48 5.13
C ALA A 76 -10.55 4.77 6.27
N ARG A 77 -11.58 5.39 6.89
CA ARG A 77 -12.38 4.82 7.98
C ARG A 77 -11.58 4.34 9.20
N LEU A 78 -10.40 4.93 9.43
CA LEU A 78 -9.51 4.62 10.56
C LEU A 78 -9.93 5.36 11.85
N PHE A 79 -10.91 6.26 11.76
CA PHE A 79 -11.61 6.90 12.89
C PHE A 79 -13.11 6.95 12.61
N ASN A 80 -13.93 6.40 13.52
CA ASN A 80 -15.38 6.58 13.52
C ASN A 80 -15.78 7.26 14.83
N VAL A 81 -16.41 8.44 14.76
CA VAL A 81 -17.01 9.13 15.92
C VAL A 81 -18.47 8.65 16.14
N GLY A 82 -18.99 7.80 15.25
CA GLY A 82 -20.31 7.19 15.37
C GLY A 82 -20.25 5.77 15.92
N SER A 83 -21.10 5.49 16.91
CA SER A 83 -21.30 4.20 17.57
C SER A 83 -21.79 3.10 16.62
N ALA A 84 -20.91 2.58 15.75
CA ALA A 84 -21.09 1.34 15.02
C ALA A 84 -19.71 0.75 14.64
N PRO A 85 -19.34 -0.46 15.10
CA PRO A 85 -18.00 -0.98 14.93
C PRO A 85 -17.82 -1.57 13.52
N ARG A 86 -17.16 -0.82 12.65
CA ARG A 86 -16.34 -1.40 11.58
C ARG A 86 -14.89 -1.08 11.89
N ALA A 87 -14.30 -1.94 12.72
CA ALA A 87 -12.89 -2.05 13.10
C ALA A 87 -12.12 -0.72 13.17
N SER A 88 -11.82 -0.23 14.37
CA SER A 88 -10.75 0.75 14.58
C SER A 88 -9.42 0.14 14.14
N LEU A 89 -9.10 0.28 12.86
CA LEU A 89 -7.87 -0.21 12.26
C LEU A 89 -6.69 0.58 12.86
N SER A 90 -5.72 -0.12 13.44
CA SER A 90 -4.56 0.50 14.08
C SER A 90 -3.58 1.03 13.02
N PRO A 91 -3.33 2.35 12.90
CA PRO A 91 -2.38 2.89 11.94
C PRO A 91 -0.97 2.29 12.10
N VAL A 92 -0.59 1.96 13.35
CA VAL A 92 0.67 1.28 13.67
C VAL A 92 0.70 -0.12 13.05
N ALA A 93 -0.37 -0.92 13.20
CA ALA A 93 -0.43 -2.30 12.70
C ALA A 93 -0.37 -2.40 11.17
N TYR A 94 -0.82 -1.34 10.49
CA TYR A 94 -0.77 -1.19 9.03
C TYR A 94 0.43 -0.38 8.54
N GLY A 95 1.37 -0.04 9.44
CA GLY A 95 2.62 0.63 9.07
C GLY A 95 2.45 2.09 8.65
N PHE A 96 1.32 2.72 8.91
CA PHE A 96 1.10 4.16 8.68
C PHE A 96 1.68 5.02 9.81
N HIS A 97 2.17 4.42 10.89
CA HIS A 97 2.73 5.14 12.03
C HIS A 97 3.76 4.27 12.78
N CYS A 98 4.68 4.92 13.49
CA CYS A 98 5.67 4.24 14.32
C CYS A 98 5.05 3.56 15.54
N VAL A 99 5.74 2.56 16.09
CA VAL A 99 5.41 1.99 17.40
C VAL A 99 5.77 3.00 18.49
N ARG A 100 4.77 3.49 19.23
CA ARG A 100 5.01 4.37 20.40
C ARG A 100 5.69 3.60 21.52
N THR A 101 6.97 3.90 21.74
CA THR A 101 7.83 3.29 22.76
C THR A 101 8.15 4.26 23.90
N GLY A 102 8.00 5.58 23.69
CA GLY A 102 8.44 6.60 24.63
C GLY A 102 9.96 6.82 24.61
N ASP A 103 10.65 6.26 23.61
CA ASP A 103 12.06 6.47 23.30
C ASP A 103 12.12 7.06 21.88
N ALA A 104 12.56 8.32 21.79
CA ALA A 104 12.59 9.07 20.55
C ALA A 104 13.53 8.46 19.50
N ASP A 105 14.62 7.83 19.92
CA ASP A 105 15.58 7.19 19.01
C ASP A 105 15.05 5.86 18.49
N ALA A 106 14.32 5.13 19.33
CA ALA A 106 13.58 3.95 18.88
C ALA A 106 12.47 4.33 17.89
N GLU A 107 11.68 5.36 18.18
CA GLU A 107 10.58 5.82 17.32
C GLU A 107 11.10 6.32 15.96
N ARG A 108 12.18 7.12 15.95
CA ARG A 108 12.85 7.57 14.72
C ARG A 108 13.34 6.39 13.87
N ARG A 109 14.01 5.41 14.49
CA ARG A 109 14.43 4.18 13.80
C ARG A 109 13.27 3.40 13.20
N ASP A 110 12.12 3.34 13.88
CA ASP A 110 10.95 2.67 13.32
C ASP A 110 10.37 3.41 12.11
N TYR A 111 10.40 4.75 12.11
CA TYR A 111 10.03 5.53 10.94
C TYR A 111 10.96 5.32 9.76
N ASP A 112 12.28 5.31 9.98
CA ASP A 112 13.27 5.06 8.92
C ASP A 112 13.00 3.71 8.24
N LEU A 113 12.81 2.66 9.05
CA LEU A 113 12.50 1.31 8.56
C LEU A 113 11.16 1.24 7.83
N LEU A 114 10.15 1.98 8.30
CA LEU A 114 8.86 2.05 7.63
C LEU A 114 8.93 2.81 6.31
N ASN A 115 9.67 3.91 6.25
CA ASN A 115 9.88 4.67 5.01
C ASN A 115 10.47 3.75 3.94
N GLU A 116 11.59 3.06 4.25
CA GLU A 116 12.22 2.10 3.35
C GLU A 116 11.22 1.02 2.89
N ALA A 117 10.49 0.43 3.83
CA ALA A 117 9.51 -0.61 3.53
C ALA A 117 8.37 -0.12 2.61
N TRP A 118 7.93 1.12 2.78
CA TRP A 118 6.89 1.69 1.93
C TRP A 118 7.38 2.08 0.55
N HIS A 119 8.62 2.57 0.44
CA HIS A 119 9.28 2.74 -0.85
C HIS A 119 9.33 1.43 -1.64
N ASP A 120 9.71 0.33 -0.98
CA ASP A 120 9.72 -1.01 -1.57
C ASP A 120 8.32 -1.40 -2.08
N GLU A 121 7.27 -1.19 -1.28
CA GLU A 121 5.89 -1.55 -1.66
C GLU A 121 5.34 -0.73 -2.84
N VAL A 122 5.66 0.57 -2.89
CA VAL A 122 5.30 1.43 -4.03
C VAL A 122 6.05 1.01 -5.29
N HIS A 123 7.35 0.80 -5.17
CA HIS A 123 8.18 0.38 -6.29
C HIS A 123 7.74 -0.98 -6.85
N ARG A 124 7.47 -1.96 -5.97
CA ARG A 124 6.98 -3.28 -6.33
C ARG A 124 5.69 -3.21 -7.15
N ARG A 125 4.71 -2.41 -6.73
CA ARG A 125 3.43 -2.25 -7.45
C ARG A 125 3.59 -1.55 -8.79
N ARG A 126 4.39 -0.49 -8.84
CA ARG A 126 4.73 0.18 -10.11
C ARG A 126 5.38 -0.77 -11.11
N GLN A 127 6.25 -1.67 -10.66
CA GLN A 127 6.81 -2.70 -11.52
C GLN A 127 5.77 -3.72 -11.99
N GLN A 128 4.90 -4.18 -11.08
CA GLN A 128 3.81 -5.10 -11.43
C GLN A 128 2.90 -4.52 -12.50
N ASP A 129 2.50 -3.25 -12.35
CA ASP A 129 1.70 -2.54 -13.36
C ASP A 129 2.39 -2.49 -14.72
N ARG A 130 3.67 -2.12 -14.76
CA ARG A 130 4.45 -2.08 -16.01
C ARG A 130 4.50 -3.45 -16.68
N ARG A 131 4.67 -4.52 -15.89
CA ARG A 131 4.66 -5.91 -16.41
C ARG A 131 3.29 -6.30 -16.95
N GLN A 132 2.21 -5.98 -16.24
CA GLN A 132 0.84 -6.26 -16.68
C GLN A 132 0.50 -5.51 -17.96
N GLN A 133 0.84 -4.22 -18.06
CA GLN A 133 0.63 -3.42 -19.26
C GLN A 133 1.39 -3.97 -20.47
N ARG A 134 2.64 -4.41 -20.29
CA ARG A 134 3.44 -5.04 -21.35
C ARG A 134 2.81 -6.34 -21.85
N ARG A 135 2.33 -7.19 -20.93
CA ARG A 135 1.63 -8.43 -21.27
C ARG A 135 0.36 -8.14 -22.06
N ARG A 136 -0.51 -7.27 -21.55
CA ARG A 136 -1.75 -6.88 -22.23
C ARG A 136 -1.50 -6.39 -23.66
N ARG A 137 -0.53 -5.49 -23.87
CA ARG A 137 -0.16 -5.00 -25.20
C ARG A 137 0.33 -6.10 -26.14
N ARG A 138 1.05 -7.10 -25.61
CA ARG A 138 1.51 -8.25 -26.39
C ARG A 138 0.33 -9.12 -26.81
N ASP A 139 -0.58 -9.41 -25.89
CA ASP A 139 -1.75 -10.25 -26.14
C ASP A 139 -2.69 -9.59 -27.15
N GLU A 140 -2.92 -8.27 -27.03
CA GLU A 140 -3.67 -7.46 -28.00
C GLU A 140 -3.03 -7.52 -29.42
N ARG A 141 -1.69 -7.38 -29.52
CA ARG A 141 -0.99 -7.49 -30.81
C ARG A 141 -1.10 -8.88 -31.43
N GLN A 142 -1.02 -9.94 -30.62
CA GLN A 142 -1.16 -11.32 -31.07
C GLN A 142 -2.58 -11.62 -31.55
N ALA A 143 -3.60 -11.10 -30.86
CA ALA A 143 -4.99 -11.23 -31.27
C ALA A 143 -5.22 -10.57 -32.64
N VAL A 144 -4.72 -9.34 -32.85
CA VAL A 144 -4.81 -8.65 -34.15
C VAL A 144 -4.07 -9.40 -35.27
N ALA A 145 -2.90 -9.96 -34.97
CA ALA A 145 -2.15 -10.75 -35.97
C ALA A 145 -2.88 -12.04 -36.37
N LYS A 146 -3.52 -12.72 -35.40
CA LYS A 146 -4.32 -13.93 -35.64
C LYS A 146 -5.57 -13.63 -36.47
N ASP A 147 -6.24 -12.51 -36.18
CA ASP A 147 -7.43 -12.07 -36.92
C ASP A 147 -7.08 -11.78 -38.40
N ARG A 148 -5.95 -11.11 -38.66
CA ARG A 148 -5.43 -10.87 -40.02
C ARG A 148 -4.99 -12.13 -40.77
N GLN A 149 -4.67 -13.21 -40.06
CA GLN A 149 -4.24 -14.48 -40.65
C GLN A 149 -5.40 -15.45 -40.92
N THR A 150 -6.62 -15.13 -40.48
CA THR A 150 -7.80 -15.95 -40.78
C THR A 150 -8.26 -15.63 -42.21
N PRO A 151 -8.05 -16.52 -43.19
CA PRO A 151 -8.52 -16.26 -44.54
C PRO A 151 -10.05 -16.27 -44.51
N ALA A 152 -10.68 -15.35 -45.23
CA ALA A 152 -12.11 -15.41 -45.52
C ALA A 152 -12.39 -16.66 -46.38
N THR A 153 -12.46 -17.84 -45.77
CA THR A 153 -12.93 -19.08 -46.38
C THR A 153 -14.44 -18.96 -46.51
N GLY A 154 -14.90 -18.27 -47.55
CA GLY A 154 -16.33 -18.08 -47.77
C GLY A 154 -16.66 -17.05 -48.84
N ARG A 155 -16.05 -17.13 -50.02
CA ARG A 155 -16.69 -16.55 -51.22
C ARG A 155 -17.74 -17.57 -51.69
N PRO A 156 -19.06 -17.29 -51.59
CA PRO A 156 -20.06 -18.16 -52.17
C PRO A 156 -19.86 -18.16 -53.69
N SER A 157 -19.62 -19.36 -54.24
CA SER A 157 -19.56 -19.59 -55.69
C SER A 157 -20.96 -19.31 -56.26
N PHE A 158 -21.10 -18.20 -56.97
CA PHE A 158 -22.33 -17.82 -57.65
C PHE A 158 -22.40 -18.63 -58.96
N GLN A 159 -23.17 -19.71 -58.99
CA GLN A 159 -23.47 -20.41 -60.24
C GLN A 159 -24.69 -19.77 -60.93
N PRO A 160 -24.58 -19.33 -62.19
CA PRO A 160 -25.72 -18.82 -62.93
C PRO A 160 -26.60 -20.00 -63.39
N LYS A 161 -27.88 -19.95 -63.01
CA LYS A 161 -28.89 -20.89 -63.54
C LYS A 161 -29.18 -20.53 -65.00
N ARG A 162 -29.13 -21.55 -65.87
CA ARG A 162 -29.61 -21.51 -67.25
C ARG A 162 -31.11 -21.73 -67.28
#